data_AF-A0A6N9BV79-F1
#
_entry.id   AF-A0A6N9BV79-F1
#
_cell.length_a   1.000
_cell.length_b   1.000
_cell.length_c   1.000
_cell.angle_alpha   90.00
_cell.angle_beta   90.00
_cell.angle_gamma   90.00
#
_symmetry.space_group_name_H-M   'P 1'
#
loop_
_entity.id
_entity.type
_entity.pdbx_description
1 polymer ?
#
loop_
_entity_poly.entity_id
_entity_poly.type
_entity_poly.pdbx_seq_one_letter_code
_entity_poly.pdbx_strand_id
1 'polypeptide(L)'
;MPGHSFRSRCRVRSGALSAWGICAVGLAALLTTSCALPRLHRVTIQQGNVITQEMVDQLKPGMTREQVAFVMGQPVVRNAFDDTRWDYVYTIDVPGSFESRLLVSLHFAGDELARITGDLAPAADLEADEGDP
;
A
#
# COMPACT_ATOMS: atom_id res chain seq x y z
N MET A 1 66.02 -34.29 54.53
CA MET A 1 65.05 -34.92 53.60
C MET A 1 64.49 -36.17 54.27
N PRO A 2 63.23 -36.62 54.09
CA PRO A 2 61.95 -36.02 53.63
C PRO A 2 60.94 -35.96 54.82
N GLY A 3 59.66 -35.58 54.76
CA GLY A 3 58.73 -35.26 53.69
C GLY A 3 57.39 -34.78 54.32
N HIS A 4 56.66 -33.99 53.54
CA HIS A 4 55.44 -33.27 53.87
C HIS A 4 54.27 -34.15 54.35
N SER A 5 53.46 -33.64 55.28
CA SER A 5 52.00 -33.85 55.22
C SER A 5 51.25 -32.68 55.85
N PHE A 6 50.85 -31.76 54.98
CA PHE A 6 49.94 -30.65 55.26
C PHE A 6 48.51 -31.19 55.14
N ARG A 7 47.81 -31.37 56.26
CA ARG A 7 46.38 -31.70 56.25
C ARG A 7 45.58 -30.50 56.77
N SER A 8 45.51 -29.48 55.92
CA SER A 8 44.53 -28.41 56.05
C SER A 8 43.17 -28.97 55.70
N ARG A 9 42.37 -29.27 56.72
CA ARG A 9 40.94 -29.50 56.56
C ARG A 9 40.31 -28.16 56.14
N CYS A 10 40.05 -28.02 54.84
CA CYS A 10 39.19 -26.96 54.32
C CYS A 10 37.81 -27.10 54.99
N ARG A 11 37.53 -26.17 55.91
CA ARG A 11 36.19 -25.88 56.41
C ARG A 11 35.43 -25.28 55.22
N VAL A 12 34.59 -26.08 54.56
CA VAL A 12 33.67 -25.56 53.55
C VAL A 12 32.76 -24.55 54.25
N ARG A 13 32.94 -23.28 53.90
CA ARG A 13 32.18 -22.17 54.47
C ARG A 13 30.89 -22.11 53.67
N SER A 14 29.80 -22.57 54.27
CA SER A 14 28.44 -22.45 53.75
C SER A 14 28.09 -20.96 53.60
N GLY A 15 28.47 -20.38 52.47
CA GLY A 15 28.13 -19.04 52.06
C GLY A 15 26.78 -19.07 51.38
N ALA A 16 25.83 -18.32 51.94
CA ALA A 16 24.48 -18.11 51.44
C ALA A 16 24.46 -17.92 49.92
N LEU A 17 23.84 -18.87 49.21
CA LEU A 17 23.44 -18.71 47.83
C LEU A 17 22.32 -17.66 47.82
N SER A 18 22.74 -16.43 47.51
CA SER A 18 21.94 -15.23 47.41
C SER A 18 20.77 -15.44 46.45
N ALA A 19 19.54 -15.35 46.98
CA ALA A 19 18.27 -15.32 46.24
C ALA A 19 18.20 -14.22 45.14
N TRP A 20 19.19 -13.34 45.08
CA TRP A 20 19.34 -12.28 44.09
C TRP A 20 19.78 -12.80 42.71
N GLY A 21 20.47 -13.94 42.64
CA GLY A 21 20.93 -14.51 41.37
C GLY A 21 19.80 -15.11 40.52
N ILE A 22 18.70 -15.53 41.16
CA ILE A 22 17.59 -16.24 40.50
C ILE A 22 16.64 -15.24 39.81
N CYS A 23 16.44 -14.04 40.38
CA CYS A 23 15.63 -12.99 39.76
C CYS A 23 16.29 -12.36 38.52
N ALA A 24 17.61 -12.20 38.50
CA ALA A 24 18.33 -11.58 37.38
C ALA A 24 18.30 -12.44 36.11
N VAL A 25 18.34 -13.78 36.26
CA VAL A 25 18.29 -14.72 35.13
C VAL A 25 16.88 -14.84 34.54
N GLY A 26 15.83 -14.77 35.37
CA GLY A 26 14.44 -14.78 34.90
C GLY A 26 14.06 -13.55 34.06
N LEU A 27 14.59 -12.37 34.40
CA LEU A 27 14.32 -11.14 33.66
C LEU A 27 15.03 -11.08 32.29
N ALA A 28 16.23 -11.68 32.18
CA ALA A 28 16.98 -11.73 30.93
C ALA A 28 16.36 -12.67 29.88
N ALA A 29 15.68 -13.75 30.31
CA ALA A 29 15.00 -14.68 29.41
C ALA A 29 13.75 -14.11 28.73
N LEU A 30 13.17 -13.02 29.26
CA LEU A 30 12.01 -12.34 28.69
C LEU A 30 12.38 -11.32 27.60
N LEU A 31 13.66 -10.93 27.48
CA LEU A 31 14.13 -9.92 26.53
C LEU A 31 14.64 -10.52 25.20
N THR A 32 14.84 -11.84 25.12
CA THR A 32 15.38 -12.49 23.91
C THR A 32 14.30 -12.95 22.91
N THR A 33 13.02 -12.90 23.28
CA THR A 33 11.90 -13.34 22.41
C THR A 33 11.37 -12.25 21.48
N SER A 34 11.82 -11.01 21.62
CA SER A 34 11.37 -9.86 20.80
C SER A 34 12.41 -9.47 19.74
N CYS A 35 12.78 -10.37 18.82
CA CYS A 35 13.59 -9.98 17.66
C CYS A 35 13.19 -10.65 16.33
N ALA A 36 12.06 -11.35 16.28
CA ALA A 36 11.50 -11.84 15.03
C ALA A 36 10.38 -10.90 14.57
N LEU A 37 10.74 -9.73 14.03
CA LEU A 37 9.78 -8.98 13.22
C LEU A 37 9.48 -9.84 11.98
N PRO A 38 8.25 -10.32 11.78
CA PRO A 38 7.90 -11.05 10.58
C PRO A 38 8.15 -10.12 9.39
N ARG A 39 8.89 -10.62 8.40
CA ARG A 39 9.22 -9.90 7.17
C ARG A 39 7.97 -9.17 6.67
N LEU A 40 7.99 -7.84 6.69
CA LEU A 40 6.93 -7.00 6.15
C LEU A 40 6.82 -7.30 4.66
N HIS A 41 5.89 -8.17 4.29
CA HIS A 41 5.50 -8.33 2.90
C HIS A 41 4.60 -7.14 2.61
N ARG A 42 5.09 -6.19 1.78
CA ARG A 42 4.22 -5.12 1.30
C ARG A 42 3.11 -5.77 0.50
N VAL A 43 1.88 -5.56 0.94
CA VAL A 43 0.69 -6.02 0.24
C VAL A 43 0.55 -5.15 -1.02
N THR A 44 0.24 -5.78 -2.15
CA THR A 44 -0.18 -5.11 -3.38
C THR A 44 -1.47 -4.33 -3.10
N ILE A 45 -1.41 -3.00 -2.98
CA ILE A 45 -2.61 -2.19 -2.73
C ILE A 45 -3.01 -1.53 -4.05
N GLN A 46 -4.20 -1.89 -4.57
CA GLN A 46 -4.87 -1.13 -5.63
C GLN A 46 -5.54 0.09 -4.97
N GLN A 47 -5.18 1.30 -5.40
CA GLN A 47 -5.74 2.54 -4.84
C GLN A 47 -6.42 3.35 -5.93
N GLY A 48 -7.68 3.73 -5.68
CA GLY A 48 -8.45 4.60 -6.58
C GLY A 48 -9.68 3.92 -7.18
N ASN A 49 -10.29 4.59 -8.15
CA ASN A 49 -11.42 4.05 -8.92
C ASN A 49 -10.86 3.05 -9.94
N VAL A 50 -11.35 1.81 -9.94
CA VAL A 50 -11.00 0.84 -11.00
C VAL A 50 -11.62 1.32 -12.29
N ILE A 51 -10.78 1.75 -13.23
CA ILE A 51 -11.19 2.22 -14.55
C ILE A 51 -10.56 1.27 -15.56
N THR A 52 -11.38 0.75 -16.46
CA THR A 52 -10.91 -0.06 -17.58
C THR A 52 -11.17 0.64 -18.90
N GLN A 53 -10.46 0.24 -19.95
CA GLN A 53 -10.64 0.84 -21.28
C GLN A 53 -12.07 0.66 -21.78
N GLU A 54 -12.68 -0.50 -21.51
CA GLU A 54 -14.05 -0.81 -21.93
C GLU A 54 -15.08 0.13 -21.29
N MET A 55 -14.78 0.68 -20.11
CA MET A 55 -15.64 1.67 -19.46
C MET A 55 -15.52 3.04 -20.14
N VAL A 56 -14.30 3.44 -20.53
CA VAL A 56 -14.03 4.69 -21.26
C VAL A 56 -14.62 4.63 -22.68
N ASP A 57 -14.52 3.48 -23.35
CA ASP A 57 -15.08 3.26 -24.69
C ASP A 57 -16.61 3.36 -24.74
N GLN A 58 -17.28 3.10 -23.62
CA GLN A 58 -18.73 3.28 -23.50
C GLN A 58 -19.13 4.75 -23.35
N LEU A 59 -18.20 5.63 -22.95
CA LEU A 59 -18.48 7.05 -22.80
C LEU A 59 -18.64 7.70 -24.17
N LYS A 60 -19.69 8.51 -24.30
CA LYS A 60 -19.95 9.29 -25.52
C LYS A 60 -20.14 10.76 -25.16
N PRO A 61 -19.62 11.68 -25.98
CA PRO A 61 -19.97 13.09 -25.86
C PRO A 61 -21.49 13.27 -25.88
N GLY A 62 -22.02 14.12 -24.99
CA GLY A 62 -23.46 14.36 -24.81
C GLY A 62 -24.13 13.51 -23.71
N MET A 63 -23.42 12.56 -23.09
CA MET A 63 -23.97 11.83 -21.92
C MET A 63 -24.15 12.75 -20.71
N THR A 64 -25.24 12.58 -19.95
CA THR A 64 -25.43 13.35 -18.70
C THR A 64 -24.53 12.83 -17.59
N ARG A 65 -24.33 13.63 -16.54
CA ARG A 65 -23.50 13.27 -15.37
C ARG A 65 -23.96 11.98 -14.71
N GLU A 66 -25.26 11.72 -14.63
CA GLU A 66 -25.82 10.51 -14.04
C GLU A 66 -25.52 9.28 -14.90
N GLN A 67 -25.60 9.42 -16.22
CA GLN A 67 -25.27 8.34 -17.16
C GLN A 67 -23.78 7.99 -17.08
N VAL A 68 -22.92 9.01 -17.04
CA VAL A 68 -21.48 8.82 -16.85
C VAL A 68 -21.21 8.16 -15.49
N ALA A 69 -21.85 8.61 -14.42
CA ALA A 69 -21.70 8.00 -13.10
C ALA A 69 -22.24 6.56 -13.03
N PHE A 70 -23.20 6.20 -13.87
CA PHE A 70 -23.68 4.83 -13.99
C PHE A 70 -22.65 3.90 -14.64
N VAL A 71 -21.94 4.39 -15.66
CA VAL A 71 -20.89 3.62 -16.35
C VAL A 71 -19.59 3.59 -15.54
N MET A 72 -19.10 4.76 -15.14
CA MET A 72 -17.77 4.94 -14.53
C MET A 72 -17.78 4.89 -12.99
N GLY A 73 -18.96 4.91 -12.37
CA GLY A 73 -19.11 5.11 -10.93
C GLY A 73 -18.96 6.59 -10.53
N GLN A 74 -19.18 6.86 -9.25
CA GLN A 74 -19.00 8.20 -8.69
C GLN A 74 -17.51 8.52 -8.52
N PRO A 75 -17.05 9.71 -8.93
CA PRO A 75 -15.67 10.12 -8.68
C PRO A 75 -15.46 10.31 -7.18
N VAL A 76 -14.38 9.75 -6.63
CA VAL A 76 -14.01 9.89 -5.21
C VAL A 76 -13.56 11.33 -4.92
N VAL A 77 -13.01 12.00 -5.93
CA VAL A 77 -12.54 13.38 -5.84
C VAL A 77 -13.46 14.26 -6.67
N ARG A 78 -14.37 14.96 -6.00
CA ARG A 78 -15.12 16.09 -6.58
C ARG A 78 -14.55 17.38 -6.06
N ASN A 79 -14.20 18.30 -6.96
CA ASN A 79 -13.84 19.65 -6.55
C ASN A 79 -15.13 20.38 -6.15
N ALA A 80 -15.23 20.83 -4.90
CA ALA A 80 -16.40 21.56 -4.40
C ALA A 80 -16.59 22.93 -5.08
N PHE A 81 -15.56 23.43 -5.76
CA PHE A 81 -15.55 24.74 -6.43
C PHE A 81 -15.74 24.65 -7.95
N ASP A 82 -15.48 23.48 -8.54
CA ASP A 82 -15.60 23.24 -9.98
C ASP A 82 -16.32 21.91 -10.22
N ASP A 83 -17.61 21.97 -10.49
CA ASP A 83 -18.38 20.79 -10.94
C ASP A 83 -18.24 20.57 -12.46
N THR A 84 -17.44 21.36 -13.16
CA THR A 84 -17.25 21.25 -14.62
C THR A 84 -16.27 20.15 -15.01
N ARG A 85 -15.55 19.55 -14.05
CA ARG A 85 -14.56 18.51 -14.33
C ARG A 85 -14.58 17.41 -13.27
N TRP A 86 -14.61 16.15 -13.71
CA TRP A 86 -14.43 14.99 -12.83
C TRP A 86 -13.15 14.27 -13.16
N ASP A 87 -12.32 14.05 -12.14
CA ASP A 87 -11.02 13.42 -12.27
C ASP A 87 -11.07 12.00 -11.68
N TYR A 88 -10.81 11.01 -12.52
CA TYR A 88 -10.73 9.60 -12.14
C TYR A 88 -9.26 9.16 -12.14
N VAL A 89 -8.75 8.80 -10.96
CA VAL A 89 -7.38 8.35 -10.78
C VAL A 89 -7.39 6.88 -10.39
N TYR A 90 -6.66 6.08 -11.15
CA TYR A 90 -6.41 4.67 -10.86
C TYR A 90 -4.92 4.43 -10.69
N THR A 91 -4.50 3.84 -9.57
CA THR A 91 -3.09 3.50 -9.32
C THR A 91 -2.97 2.04 -8.91
N ILE A 92 -2.12 1.30 -9.62
CA ILE A 92 -1.71 -0.05 -9.25
C ILE A 92 -0.24 0.00 -8.85
N ASP A 93 0.06 -0.30 -7.60
CA ASP A 93 1.43 -0.57 -7.13
C ASP A 93 1.63 -2.08 -6.98
N VAL A 94 2.49 -2.66 -7.82
CA VAL A 94 2.91 -4.07 -7.70
C VAL A 94 4.28 -4.16 -7.07
N PRO A 95 4.41 -4.65 -5.81
CA PRO A 95 5.66 -4.64 -5.09
C PRO A 95 6.70 -5.50 -5.80
N GLY A 96 7.78 -4.86 -6.26
CA GLY A 96 8.89 -5.51 -6.96
C GLY A 96 8.71 -5.68 -8.47
N SER A 97 7.69 -5.07 -9.08
CA SER A 97 7.44 -5.15 -10.53
C SER A 97 7.30 -3.77 -11.17
N PHE A 98 6.15 -3.10 -11.01
CA PHE A 98 5.88 -1.80 -11.62
C PHE A 98 4.81 -1.03 -10.83
N GLU A 99 4.90 0.29 -10.91
CA GLU A 99 3.84 1.23 -10.51
C GLU A 99 3.20 1.74 -11.80
N SER A 100 1.87 1.67 -11.90
CA SER A 100 1.12 2.23 -13.02
C SER A 100 0.04 3.16 -12.49
N ARG A 101 -0.02 4.36 -13.05
CA ARG A 101 -1.01 5.38 -12.72
C ARG A 101 -1.72 5.79 -14.00
N LEU A 102 -3.05 5.72 -13.97
CA LEU A 102 -3.92 6.14 -15.05
C LEU A 102 -4.78 7.30 -14.56
N LEU A 103 -4.80 8.38 -15.32
CA LEU A 103 -5.64 9.54 -15.07
C LEU A 103 -6.62 9.71 -16.23
N VAL A 104 -7.91 9.80 -15.91
CA VAL A 104 -8.96 10.17 -16.86
C VAL A 104 -9.72 11.36 -16.32
N SER A 105 -9.71 12.45 -17.07
CA SER A 105 -10.39 13.71 -16.76
C SER A 105 -11.59 13.87 -17.70
N LEU A 106 -12.78 13.97 -17.12
CA LEU A 106 -14.02 14.19 -17.84
C LEU A 106 -14.44 15.65 -17.70
N HIS A 107 -14.60 16.33 -18.81
CA HIS A 107 -15.03 17.73 -18.86
C HIS A 107 -16.50 17.81 -19.25
N PHE A 108 -17.27 18.53 -18.45
CA PHE A 108 -18.71 18.73 -18.63
C PHE A 108 -19.02 20.16 -19.03
N ALA A 109 -19.87 20.32 -20.04
CA ALA A 109 -20.45 21.61 -20.42
C ALA A 109 -21.90 21.65 -19.91
N GLY A 110 -22.13 22.34 -18.80
CA GLY A 110 -23.43 22.30 -18.11
C GLY A 110 -23.65 20.94 -17.47
N ASP A 111 -24.51 20.10 -18.04
CA ASP A 111 -24.80 18.75 -17.54
C ASP A 111 -24.29 17.62 -18.46
N GLU A 112 -23.78 17.96 -19.64
CA GLU A 112 -23.42 17.00 -20.66
C GLU A 112 -21.89 16.83 -20.76
N LEU A 113 -21.44 15.60 -21.00
CA LEU A 113 -20.04 15.26 -21.23
C LEU A 113 -19.57 15.91 -22.54
N ALA A 114 -18.64 16.86 -22.45
CA ALA A 114 -18.13 17.58 -23.61
C ALA A 114 -16.83 16.98 -24.15
N ARG A 115 -15.93 16.56 -23.25
CA ARG A 115 -14.61 16.05 -23.64
C ARG A 115 -14.07 15.08 -22.60
N ILE A 116 -13.37 14.06 -23.10
CA ILE A 116 -12.59 13.11 -22.30
C ILE A 116 -11.12 13.42 -22.58
N THR A 117 -10.28 13.42 -21.55
CA THR A 117 -8.85 13.69 -21.66
C THR A 117 -8.11 12.82 -20.65
N GLY A 118 -6.92 12.33 -20.98
CA GLY A 118 -6.15 11.50 -20.05
C GLY A 118 -5.33 10.45 -20.78
N ASP A 119 -4.87 9.47 -20.00
CA ASP A 119 -4.08 8.34 -20.51
C ASP A 119 -4.94 7.29 -21.24
N LEU A 120 -6.25 7.31 -20.98
CA LEU A 120 -7.25 6.47 -21.64
C LEU A 120 -8.20 7.37 -22.44
N ALA A 121 -8.04 7.31 -23.75
CA ALA A 121 -8.93 7.94 -24.71
C ALA A 121 -9.86 6.86 -25.32
N PRO A 122 -11.13 7.19 -25.63
CA PRO A 122 -12.01 6.22 -26.28
C PRO A 122 -11.40 5.68 -27.58
N ALA A 123 -11.72 4.44 -27.95
CA ALA A 123 -11.25 3.88 -29.22
C ALA A 123 -11.76 4.67 -30.44
N ALA A 124 -12.88 5.39 -30.31
CA ALA A 124 -13.54 6.11 -31.39
C ALA A 124 -12.76 7.33 -31.94
N ASP A 125 -11.87 7.92 -31.15
CA ASP A 125 -11.00 9.03 -31.57
C ASP A 125 -9.65 8.59 -32.13
N LEU A 126 -9.27 7.31 -31.97
CA LEU A 126 -8.05 6.75 -32.56
C LEU A 126 -8.23 6.35 -34.03
N GLU A 127 -9.46 6.05 -34.46
CA GLU A 127 -9.77 5.74 -35.86
C GLU A 127 -9.91 6.99 -36.75
N ALA A 128 -9.83 8.20 -36.17
CA ALA A 128 -9.98 9.46 -36.91
C ALA A 128 -8.65 10.04 -37.44
N ASP A 129 -7.49 9.49 -37.05
CA ASP A 129 -6.17 9.96 -37.50
C ASP A 129 -5.44 8.96 -38.43
N GLU A 130 -5.82 7.67 -38.45
CA GLU A 130 -5.26 6.65 -39.36
C GLU A 130 -6.08 6.52 -40.66
N GLY A 131 -6.54 7.65 -41.20
CA GLY A 131 -7.41 7.68 -42.36
C GLY A 131 -7.29 8.94 -43.19
N ASP A 132 -6.10 9.22 -43.75
CA ASP A 132 -5.93 9.78 -45.11
C ASP A 132 -4.43 9.87 -45.49
N PRO A 133 -3.99 9.58 -46.73
CA PRO A 133 -4.48 8.67 -47.78
C PRO A 133 -3.51 7.52 -48.13
#